data_AF-A0A834IJI2-F1
#
_entry.id   AF-A0A834IJI2-F1
#
_cell.length_a   1.000
_cell.length_b   1.000
_cell.length_c   1.000
_cell.angle_alpha   90.00
_cell.angle_beta   90.00
_cell.angle_gamma   90.00
#
_symmetry.space_group_name_H-M   'P 1'
#
loop_
_entity.id
_entity.type
_entity.pdbx_description
1 polymer ?
#
loop_
_entity_poly.entity_id
_entity_poly.type
_entity_poly.pdbx_seq_one_letter_code
_entity_poly.pdbx_strand_id
1 'polypeptide(L)'
;MATIKDLKVATARFADILKPLKAVIHGPPVSGKTEITKNICRRYGALYISVKTMIEETLEELRNNIASAKESAKEKADKEREEPGENIDEEEDEEEGDIGDDRDIQQCEEQIRDISSLITESPNNKLPDDYVVRLMRVFLSKDRCQSHGYVLDGYPKTLQQAKELFGQIIEAPKKTTGDDSKTVETAEEVPGEGGDTIRVGDTVGNASVDITPNFVISLQAEDEFLCERVMKMPEIDVQGTHLDEPNMIRRLVEFRKNNTPDNTVLNFFDEADIHPIIIDLMDANNGDIDCVLKFLYNIFGAPIPGLGLSEEEDEKLRRLEMEQRKLRQQEYLIEKQLAEEAAQKEYEDKMEEWTATLEKLQREEEKIISAETEPLRSYLMKFIFPTLTQGLSLVAKIRPDDPVDYLAEYLFRANPEGRMFDPSYTRQGEELLRHFESMGEHCFSRDSRGSDAMKKKTSE
;
A
#
# COMPACT_ATOMS: atom_id res chain seq x y z
N MET A 1 30.75 57.64 17.43
CA MET A 1 29.37 57.66 16.94
C MET A 1 29.33 56.84 15.66
N ALA A 2 28.83 55.60 15.72
CA ALA A 2 28.60 54.81 14.51
C ALA A 2 27.55 55.53 13.65
N THR A 3 27.83 55.71 12.36
CA THR A 3 26.95 56.51 11.50
C THR A 3 25.70 55.71 11.14
N ILE A 4 24.59 56.39 10.82
CA ILE A 4 23.32 55.77 10.39
C ILE A 4 23.51 54.83 9.18
N LYS A 5 24.57 55.03 8.38
CA LYS A 5 24.98 54.11 7.31
C LYS A 5 25.50 52.76 7.83
N ASP A 6 26.30 52.77 8.89
CA ASP A 6 26.84 51.54 9.50
C ASP A 6 25.73 50.71 10.14
N LEU A 7 24.73 51.39 10.73
CA LEU A 7 23.53 50.73 11.26
C LEU A 7 22.68 50.12 10.13
N LYS A 8 22.51 50.82 9.01
CA LYS A 8 21.77 50.29 7.84
C LYS A 8 22.47 49.10 7.16
N VAL A 9 23.80 49.11 7.08
CA VAL A 9 24.59 47.99 6.53
C VAL A 9 24.59 46.80 7.47
N ALA A 10 24.67 47.04 8.79
CA ALA A 10 24.51 46.00 9.78
C ALA A 10 23.10 45.40 9.72
N THR A 11 22.04 46.22 9.73
CA THR A 11 20.65 45.73 9.63
C THR A 11 20.37 45.02 8.31
N ALA A 12 20.99 45.42 7.19
CA ALA A 12 20.86 44.70 5.92
C ALA A 12 21.56 43.33 5.96
N ARG A 13 22.76 43.25 6.54
CA ARG A 13 23.47 41.98 6.77
C ARG A 13 22.73 41.06 7.75
N PHE A 14 22.12 41.61 8.80
CA PHE A 14 21.28 40.86 9.73
C PHE A 14 19.92 40.47 9.13
N ALA A 15 19.35 41.28 8.24
CA ALA A 15 18.09 40.98 7.55
C ALA A 15 18.23 39.85 6.53
N ASP A 16 19.40 39.68 5.90
CA ASP A 16 19.67 38.51 5.05
C ASP A 16 19.95 37.24 5.86
N ILE A 17 20.39 37.36 7.12
CA ILE A 17 20.62 36.22 8.04
C ILE A 17 19.30 35.73 8.69
N LEU A 18 18.25 36.55 8.70
CA LEU A 18 16.99 36.28 9.40
C LEU A 18 15.83 35.86 8.47
N LYS A 19 16.11 35.53 7.21
CA LYS A 19 15.06 35.06 6.29
C LYS A 19 14.72 33.60 6.58
N PRO A 20 13.45 33.28 6.91
CA PRO A 20 13.04 31.90 7.12
C PRO A 20 13.19 31.10 5.84
N LEU A 21 13.64 29.84 5.96
CA LEU A 21 13.88 28.97 4.82
C LEU A 21 12.56 28.56 4.17
N LYS A 22 12.33 28.98 2.92
CA LYS A 22 11.21 28.54 2.09
C LYS A 22 11.75 27.72 0.93
N ALA A 23 11.45 26.42 0.90
CA ALA A 23 12.00 25.52 -0.12
C ALA A 23 10.95 24.55 -0.68
N VAL A 24 11.13 24.14 -1.93
CA VAL A 24 10.33 23.10 -2.60
C VAL A 24 11.24 21.97 -3.03
N ILE A 25 10.88 20.74 -2.66
CA ILE A 25 11.61 19.55 -3.10
C ILE A 25 10.81 18.79 -4.15
N HIS A 26 11.38 18.77 -5.35
CA HIS A 26 10.90 18.10 -6.53
C HIS A 26 11.76 16.85 -6.84
N GLY A 27 11.19 15.86 -7.53
CA GLY A 27 11.90 14.64 -7.94
C GLY A 27 10.99 13.41 -8.01
N PRO A 28 11.50 12.26 -8.46
CA PRO A 28 10.72 11.03 -8.60
C PRO A 28 10.34 10.43 -7.24
N PRO A 29 9.36 9.51 -7.15
CA PRO A 29 9.12 8.76 -5.92
C PRO A 29 10.38 7.98 -5.50
N VAL A 30 10.54 7.74 -4.19
CA VAL A 30 11.66 6.96 -3.60
C VAL A 30 13.06 7.60 -3.73
N SER A 31 13.19 8.79 -4.29
CA SER A 31 14.47 9.51 -4.34
C SER A 31 14.96 10.02 -2.97
N GLY A 32 14.21 9.78 -1.89
CA GLY A 32 14.59 10.21 -0.54
C GLY A 32 14.14 11.63 -0.17
N LYS A 33 13.26 12.26 -0.96
CA LYS A 33 12.73 13.62 -0.71
C LYS A 33 12.26 13.80 0.72
N THR A 34 11.37 12.93 1.20
CA THR A 34 10.81 13.02 2.55
C THR A 34 11.89 13.01 3.65
N GLU A 35 12.93 12.21 3.47
CA GLU A 35 14.05 12.15 4.42
C GLU A 35 14.90 13.42 4.37
N ILE A 36 15.18 13.94 3.17
CA ILE A 36 15.88 15.22 2.98
C ILE A 36 15.05 16.38 3.57
N THR A 37 13.75 16.47 3.26
CA THR A 37 12.84 17.49 3.78
C THR A 37 12.83 17.49 5.31
N LYS A 38 12.65 16.31 5.93
CA LYS A 38 12.62 16.20 7.40
C LYS A 38 13.92 16.67 8.04
N ASN A 39 15.06 16.31 7.47
CA ASN A 39 16.37 16.75 7.97
C ASN A 39 16.57 18.27 7.84
N ILE A 40 16.15 18.86 6.71
CA ILE A 40 16.19 20.31 6.52
C ILE A 40 15.28 21.02 7.54
N CYS A 41 14.03 20.55 7.70
CA CYS A 41 13.09 21.09 8.67
C CYS A 41 13.63 21.06 10.10
N ARG A 42 14.24 19.94 10.51
CA ARG A 42 14.87 19.78 11.84
C ARG A 42 16.00 20.79 12.08
N ARG A 43 16.89 20.96 11.10
CA ARG A 43 18.06 21.83 11.24
C ARG A 43 17.71 23.32 11.19
N TYR A 44 16.79 23.72 10.31
CA TYR A 44 16.45 25.13 10.10
C TYR A 44 15.23 25.60 10.89
N GLY A 45 14.48 24.68 11.51
CA GLY A 45 13.23 25.01 12.20
C GLY A 45 12.03 25.20 11.27
N ALA A 46 12.20 24.94 9.98
CA ALA A 46 11.17 25.13 8.98
C ALA A 46 10.07 24.06 9.11
N LEU A 47 8.84 24.42 8.76
CA LEU A 47 7.71 23.49 8.83
C LEU A 47 7.77 22.44 7.70
N TYR A 48 7.61 21.16 8.04
CA TYR A 48 7.48 20.09 7.07
C TYR A 48 6.06 20.08 6.51
N ILE A 49 5.90 20.33 5.22
CA ILE A 49 4.57 20.39 4.60
C ILE A 49 4.49 19.38 3.46
N SER A 50 3.59 18.43 3.61
CA SER A 50 3.11 17.55 2.56
C SER A 50 1.59 17.71 2.44
N VAL A 51 0.98 17.30 1.32
CA VAL A 51 -0.48 17.38 1.18
C VAL A 51 -1.17 16.63 2.32
N LYS A 52 -0.62 15.49 2.76
CA LYS A 52 -1.15 14.70 3.87
C LYS A 52 -1.04 15.45 5.20
N THR A 53 0.15 15.94 5.56
CA THR A 53 0.36 16.64 6.83
C THR A 53 -0.39 17.95 6.90
N MET A 54 -0.51 18.67 5.78
CA MET A 54 -1.36 19.87 5.70
C MET A 54 -2.82 19.53 6.04
N ILE A 55 -3.40 18.48 5.45
CA ILE A 55 -4.77 18.06 5.76
C ILE A 55 -4.90 17.70 7.24
N GLU A 56 -4.00 16.87 7.76
CA GLU A 56 -4.02 16.45 9.17
C GLU A 56 -3.93 17.64 10.13
N GLU A 57 -3.00 18.56 9.91
CA GLU A 57 -2.85 19.77 10.75
C GLU A 57 -4.07 20.70 10.63
N THR A 58 -4.63 20.89 9.43
CA THR A 58 -5.84 21.71 9.26
C THR A 58 -7.05 21.10 9.97
N LEU A 59 -7.20 19.77 9.94
CA LEU A 59 -8.27 19.08 10.65
C LEU A 59 -8.10 19.17 12.17
N GLU A 60 -6.86 19.08 12.65
CA GLU A 60 -6.55 19.20 14.07
C GLU A 60 -6.79 20.63 14.58
N GLU A 61 -6.39 21.65 13.82
CA GLU A 61 -6.70 23.04 14.11
C GLU A 61 -8.21 23.31 14.16
N LEU A 62 -8.98 22.84 13.17
CA LEU A 62 -10.43 23.01 13.17
C LEU A 62 -11.08 22.34 14.39
N ARG A 63 -10.60 21.16 14.79
CA ARG A 63 -11.06 20.49 16.02
C ARG A 63 -10.71 21.28 17.28
N ASN A 64 -9.51 21.86 17.34
CA ASN A 64 -9.10 22.68 18.47
C ASN A 64 -9.92 23.96 18.56
N ASN A 65 -10.21 24.61 17.43
CA ASN A 65 -11.07 25.79 17.38
C ASN A 65 -12.49 25.47 17.88
N ILE A 66 -13.05 24.32 17.49
CA ILE A 66 -14.34 23.84 18.01
C ILE A 66 -14.26 23.60 19.52
N ALA A 67 -13.18 22.99 20.01
CA ALA A 67 -13.01 22.72 21.44
C ALA A 67 -12.90 24.01 22.25
N SER A 68 -12.10 24.97 21.80
CA SER A 68 -11.95 26.27 22.47
C SER A 68 -13.24 27.08 22.46
N ALA A 69 -13.99 27.05 21.35
CA ALA A 69 -15.28 27.74 21.26
C ALA A 69 -16.34 27.13 22.19
N LYS A 70 -16.36 25.79 22.32
CA LYS A 70 -17.23 25.07 23.26
C LYS A 70 -16.86 25.33 24.73
N GLU A 71 -15.57 25.47 25.02
CA GLU A 71 -15.07 25.79 26.37
C GLU A 71 -15.39 27.24 26.76
N SER A 72 -15.20 28.20 25.85
CA SER A 72 -15.59 29.60 26.09
C SER A 72 -17.10 29.77 26.27
N ALA A 73 -17.92 29.04 25.52
CA ALA A 73 -19.37 29.02 25.72
C ALA A 73 -19.77 28.46 27.09
N LYS A 74 -19.05 27.43 27.57
CA LYS A 74 -19.28 26.83 28.88
C LYS A 74 -18.86 27.74 30.04
N GLU A 75 -17.72 28.42 29.92
CA GLU A 75 -17.25 29.39 30.92
C GLU A 75 -18.15 30.63 31.02
N LYS A 76 -18.76 31.08 29.91
CA LYS A 76 -19.78 32.14 29.92
C LYS A 76 -21.04 31.69 30.67
N ALA A 77 -21.54 30.48 30.39
CA ALA A 77 -22.71 29.90 31.06
C ALA A 77 -22.50 29.65 32.56
N ASP A 78 -21.27 29.33 32.98
CA ASP A 78 -20.92 29.16 34.40
C ASP A 78 -20.77 30.49 35.15
N LYS A 79 -20.34 31.58 34.48
CA LYS A 79 -20.26 32.94 35.08
C LYS A 79 -21.62 33.60 35.30
N GLU A 80 -22.59 33.35 34.42
CA GLU A 80 -23.96 33.86 34.58
C GLU A 80 -24.73 33.17 35.72
N ARG A 81 -24.25 32.02 36.24
CA ARG A 81 -24.83 31.34 37.40
C ARG A 81 -24.32 31.81 38.76
N GLU A 82 -23.24 32.60 38.81
CA GLU A 82 -22.58 33.02 40.07
C GLU A 82 -22.91 34.47 40.51
N GLU A 83 -23.87 35.18 39.89
CA GLU A 83 -24.40 36.44 40.44
C GLU A 83 -25.67 36.20 41.28
N PRO A 84 -25.63 36.32 42.62
CA PRO A 84 -26.83 36.37 43.45
C PRO A 84 -27.21 37.83 43.73
N GLY A 85 -28.30 38.32 43.14
CA GLY A 85 -28.78 39.69 43.36
C GLY A 85 -30.21 39.95 42.91
N GLU A 86 -31.18 39.52 43.74
CA GLU A 86 -32.57 39.97 43.89
C GLU A 86 -33.15 40.97 42.85
N ASN A 87 -34.09 40.53 42.02
CA ASN A 87 -35.54 40.79 42.20
C ASN A 87 -36.35 40.00 41.16
N ILE A 88 -37.42 39.38 41.65
CA ILE A 88 -38.45 38.68 40.87
C ILE A 88 -39.36 39.74 40.27
N ASP A 89 -39.39 39.83 38.94
CA ASP A 89 -40.62 40.10 38.21
C ASP A 89 -40.57 39.30 36.90
N GLU A 90 -41.66 38.56 36.68
CA GLU A 90 -41.88 37.61 35.60
C GLU A 90 -42.06 38.36 34.27
N GLU A 91 -41.01 38.48 33.47
CA GLU A 91 -41.12 38.49 32.01
C GLU A 91 -40.16 37.42 31.49
N GLU A 92 -40.72 36.39 30.84
CA GLU A 92 -39.98 35.37 30.09
C GLU A 92 -39.35 36.06 28.88
N ASP A 93 -38.27 36.78 29.09
CA ASP A 93 -37.30 37.01 28.04
C ASP A 93 -36.60 35.67 27.81
N GLU A 94 -37.00 34.98 26.75
CA GLU A 94 -36.16 33.99 26.07
C GLU A 94 -34.87 34.71 25.66
N GLU A 95 -33.92 34.86 26.59
CA GLU A 95 -32.59 35.36 26.27
C GLU A 95 -31.96 34.36 25.29
N GLU A 96 -31.92 34.77 24.03
CA GLU A 96 -31.20 34.13 22.94
C GLU A 96 -29.76 33.90 23.38
N GLY A 97 -29.48 32.70 23.89
CA GLY A 97 -28.12 32.23 24.13
C GLY A 97 -27.30 32.37 22.85
N ASP A 98 -26.34 33.29 22.90
CA ASP A 98 -25.25 33.60 21.95
C ASP A 98 -25.24 32.77 20.64
N ILE A 99 -26.04 33.19 19.66
CA ILE A 99 -26.11 32.61 18.30
C ILE A 99 -24.78 32.81 17.52
N GLY A 100 -23.79 33.51 18.10
CA GLY A 100 -22.47 33.77 17.51
C GLY A 100 -21.55 32.55 17.56
N ASP A 101 -21.32 32.00 18.75
CA ASP A 101 -20.37 30.90 18.97
C ASP A 101 -20.83 29.60 18.28
N ASP A 102 -22.15 29.38 18.17
CA ASP A 102 -22.72 28.21 17.48
C ASP A 102 -22.50 28.25 15.96
N ARG A 103 -22.49 29.44 15.33
CA ARG A 103 -22.27 29.56 13.86
C ARG A 103 -20.83 29.23 13.48
N ASP A 104 -19.87 29.70 14.27
CA ASP A 104 -18.44 29.45 14.01
C ASP A 104 -18.09 27.97 14.24
N ILE A 105 -18.69 27.34 15.25
CA ILE A 105 -18.61 25.90 15.47
C ILE A 105 -19.24 25.14 14.29
N GLN A 106 -20.45 25.52 13.87
CA GLN A 106 -21.13 24.89 12.73
C GLN A 106 -20.30 24.99 11.44
N GLN A 107 -19.68 26.15 11.19
CA GLN A 107 -18.84 26.36 10.01
C GLN A 107 -17.57 25.49 10.04
N CYS A 108 -16.91 25.37 11.20
CA CYS A 108 -15.76 24.48 11.36
C CYS A 108 -16.15 23.01 11.19
N GLU A 109 -17.30 22.61 11.74
CA GLU A 109 -17.84 21.25 11.60
C GLU A 109 -18.22 20.92 10.14
N GLU A 110 -18.77 21.89 9.40
CA GLU A 110 -19.06 21.77 7.96
C GLU A 110 -17.77 21.62 7.15
N GLN A 111 -16.75 22.43 7.41
CA GLN A 111 -15.44 22.30 6.75
C GLN A 111 -14.77 20.94 7.01
N ILE A 112 -14.83 20.43 8.24
CA ILE A 112 -14.32 19.09 8.57
C ILE A 112 -15.11 18.04 7.78
N ARG A 113 -16.44 18.18 7.70
CA ARG A 113 -17.31 17.25 6.98
C ARG A 113 -17.01 17.27 5.49
N ASP A 114 -16.83 18.44 4.88
CA ASP A 114 -16.49 18.59 3.47
C ASP A 114 -15.16 17.95 3.14
N ILE A 115 -14.10 18.24 3.92
CA ILE A 115 -12.78 17.63 3.73
C ILE A 115 -12.89 16.10 3.87
N SER A 116 -13.63 15.61 4.86
CA SER A 116 -13.81 14.17 5.11
C SER A 116 -14.63 13.48 4.01
N SER A 117 -15.68 14.13 3.49
CA SER A 117 -16.52 13.61 2.41
C SER A 117 -15.72 13.51 1.11
N LEU A 118 -14.99 14.56 0.76
CA LEU A 118 -14.16 14.60 -0.45
C LEU A 118 -13.04 13.54 -0.44
N ILE A 119 -12.49 13.23 0.74
CA ILE A 119 -11.52 12.14 0.89
C ILE A 119 -12.21 10.78 0.71
N THR A 120 -13.37 10.56 1.32
CA THR A 120 -14.08 9.27 1.33
C THR A 120 -14.70 8.93 -0.03
N GLU A 121 -15.19 9.93 -0.76
CA GLU A 121 -15.81 9.77 -2.09
C GLU A 121 -14.78 9.49 -3.20
N SER A 122 -13.51 9.80 -2.96
CA SER A 122 -12.47 9.70 -3.98
C SER A 122 -11.87 8.29 -4.02
N PRO A 123 -11.73 7.65 -5.21
CA PRO A 123 -11.26 6.26 -5.35
C PRO A 123 -9.81 6.03 -4.90
N ASN A 124 -9.05 7.10 -4.62
CA ASN A 124 -7.68 7.04 -4.14
C ASN A 124 -7.47 7.77 -2.80
N ASN A 125 -8.54 8.12 -2.06
CA ASN A 125 -8.47 8.96 -0.85
C ASN A 125 -7.72 10.29 -1.07
N LYS A 126 -7.89 10.91 -2.24
CA LYS A 126 -7.22 12.16 -2.62
C LYS A 126 -8.24 13.28 -2.77
N LEU A 127 -7.92 14.46 -2.24
CA LEU A 127 -8.70 15.66 -2.50
C LEU A 127 -8.53 16.11 -3.97
N PRO A 128 -9.55 16.74 -4.58
CA PRO A 128 -9.43 17.39 -5.88
C PRO A 128 -8.32 18.44 -5.89
N ASP A 129 -7.57 18.53 -7.00
CA ASP A 129 -6.40 19.40 -7.14
C ASP A 129 -6.72 20.87 -6.81
N ASP A 130 -7.83 21.41 -7.33
CA ASP A 130 -8.24 22.80 -7.09
C ASP A 130 -8.46 23.10 -5.59
N TYR A 131 -9.00 22.12 -4.84
CA TYR A 131 -9.23 22.26 -3.41
C TYR A 131 -7.90 22.21 -2.65
N VAL A 132 -6.98 21.31 -3.04
CA VAL A 132 -5.63 21.23 -2.47
C VAL A 132 -4.86 22.53 -2.68
N VAL A 133 -4.91 23.13 -3.88
CA VAL A 133 -4.26 24.41 -4.17
C VAL A 133 -4.77 25.51 -3.25
N ARG A 134 -6.10 25.64 -3.10
CA ARG A 134 -6.69 26.65 -2.21
C ARG A 134 -6.30 26.45 -0.75
N LEU A 135 -6.40 25.22 -0.25
CA LEU A 135 -6.04 24.90 1.13
C LEU A 135 -4.55 25.13 1.39
N MET A 136 -3.69 24.75 0.45
CA MET A 136 -2.25 24.98 0.52
C MET A 136 -1.91 26.48 0.54
N ARG A 137 -2.60 27.30 -0.27
CA ARG A 137 -2.41 28.76 -0.25
C ARG A 137 -2.72 29.32 1.15
N VAL A 138 -3.87 28.99 1.71
CA VAL A 138 -4.28 29.44 3.05
C VAL A 138 -3.26 28.98 4.10
N PHE A 139 -2.83 27.73 4.02
CA PHE A 139 -1.88 27.14 4.95
C PHE A 139 -0.50 27.82 4.90
N LEU A 140 0.01 28.10 3.71
CA LEU A 140 1.28 28.81 3.52
C LEU A 140 1.21 30.28 3.94
N SER A 141 0.02 30.89 3.89
CA SER A 141 -0.18 32.27 4.33
C SER A 141 -0.17 32.45 5.85
N LYS A 142 -0.24 31.37 6.63
CA LYS A 142 -0.23 31.42 8.10
C LYS A 142 1.09 31.98 8.65
N ASP A 143 1.00 32.69 9.77
CA ASP A 143 2.15 33.30 10.46
C ASP A 143 3.24 32.29 10.81
N ARG A 144 2.88 31.06 11.16
CA ARG A 144 3.85 29.99 11.47
C ARG A 144 4.75 29.69 10.27
N CYS A 145 4.17 29.53 9.09
CA CYS A 145 4.89 29.27 7.84
C CYS A 145 5.72 30.49 7.41
N GLN A 146 5.24 31.70 7.67
CA GLN A 146 5.94 32.94 7.33
C GLN A 146 7.08 33.27 8.27
N SER A 147 6.96 32.93 9.56
CA SER A 147 7.98 33.21 10.59
C SER A 147 9.05 32.12 10.68
N HIS A 148 8.67 30.85 10.56
CA HIS A 148 9.59 29.72 10.70
C HIS A 148 10.11 29.20 9.36
N GLY A 149 9.42 29.54 8.27
CA GLY A 149 9.68 28.98 6.95
C GLY A 149 8.98 27.65 6.74
N TYR A 150 9.10 27.12 5.53
CA TYR A 150 8.46 25.88 5.14
C TYR A 150 9.31 25.11 4.12
N VAL A 151 9.14 23.79 4.11
CA VAL A 151 9.68 22.94 3.05
C VAL A 151 8.55 22.06 2.51
N LEU A 152 8.22 22.24 1.22
CA LEU A 152 7.20 21.43 0.54
C LEU A 152 7.80 20.10 0.05
N ASP A 153 7.22 18.98 0.49
CA ASP A 153 7.57 17.63 0.01
C ASP A 153 6.62 17.16 -1.11
N GLY A 154 7.14 17.10 -2.34
CA GLY A 154 6.46 16.43 -3.44
C GLY A 154 5.21 17.15 -3.96
N TYR A 155 5.10 18.45 -3.72
CA TYR A 155 4.07 19.34 -4.24
C TYR A 155 4.69 20.73 -4.51
N PRO A 156 4.32 21.44 -5.60
CA PRO A 156 3.39 21.06 -6.68
C PRO A 156 3.92 19.94 -7.58
N LYS A 157 3.02 19.19 -8.21
CA LYS A 157 3.36 18.05 -9.10
C LYS A 157 3.18 18.37 -10.58
N THR A 158 2.31 19.32 -10.89
CA THR A 158 2.03 19.75 -12.26
C THR A 158 2.33 21.24 -12.41
N LEU A 159 2.66 21.64 -13.63
CA LEU A 159 2.90 23.03 -13.97
C LEU A 159 1.66 23.89 -13.69
N GLN A 160 0.45 23.35 -13.90
CA GLN A 160 -0.80 24.05 -13.58
C GLN A 160 -0.94 24.32 -12.08
N GLN A 161 -0.68 23.33 -11.22
CA GLN A 161 -0.71 23.51 -9.76
C GLN A 161 0.31 24.56 -9.30
N ALA A 162 1.50 24.59 -9.89
CA ALA A 162 2.53 25.59 -9.59
C ALA A 162 2.08 27.00 -9.99
N LYS A 163 1.51 27.15 -11.20
CA LYS A 163 0.95 28.42 -11.68
C LYS A 163 -0.21 28.91 -10.84
N GLU A 164 -1.12 28.03 -10.45
CA GLU A 164 -2.23 28.44 -9.60
C GLU A 164 -1.72 28.83 -8.22
N LEU A 165 -0.85 28.04 -7.59
CA LEU A 165 -0.36 28.33 -6.24
C LEU A 165 0.48 29.62 -6.18
N PHE A 166 1.45 29.78 -7.10
CA PHE A 166 2.45 30.85 -7.03
C PHE A 166 2.28 31.95 -8.11
N GLY A 167 1.53 31.71 -9.19
CA GLY A 167 1.50 32.58 -10.37
C GLY A 167 0.88 33.95 -10.15
N GLN A 168 -0.09 34.08 -9.24
CA GLN A 168 -0.72 35.37 -8.92
C GLN A 168 0.23 36.39 -8.23
N ILE A 169 1.42 35.95 -7.81
CA ILE A 169 2.41 36.78 -7.09
C ILE A 169 3.49 37.31 -8.04
N ILE A 170 3.70 36.66 -9.20
CA ILE A 170 4.76 37.02 -10.15
C ILE A 170 4.34 38.21 -11.05
N GLU A 171 3.04 38.49 -11.18
CA GLU A 171 2.54 39.64 -11.97
C GLU A 171 2.59 41.00 -11.24
N ALA A 172 3.05 41.06 -9.99
CA ALA A 172 3.35 42.32 -9.30
C ALA A 172 4.71 42.22 -8.59
N PRO A 173 5.75 43.06 -8.86
CA PRO A 173 5.68 44.45 -9.33
C PRO A 173 6.75 44.83 -10.39
N LYS A 174 6.34 45.34 -11.56
CA LYS A 174 7.19 46.30 -12.32
C LYS A 174 6.65 47.72 -12.08
N LYS A 175 7.21 48.41 -11.08
CA LYS A 175 7.22 49.87 -11.07
C LYS A 175 8.06 50.34 -12.25
N THR A 176 7.44 50.54 -13.41
CA THR A 176 7.99 51.42 -14.43
C THR A 176 7.47 52.82 -14.18
N THR A 177 8.36 53.67 -13.68
CA THR A 177 8.24 55.13 -13.78
C THR A 177 8.06 55.52 -15.24
N GLY A 178 6.98 56.24 -15.55
CA GLY A 178 6.71 56.74 -16.90
C GLY A 178 5.29 57.24 -17.05
N ASP A 179 5.10 58.52 -16.77
CA ASP A 179 3.95 59.39 -17.04
C ASP A 179 3.39 59.23 -18.47
N ASP A 180 2.09 58.99 -18.63
CA ASP A 180 1.20 59.87 -19.41
C ASP A 180 -0.27 59.40 -19.43
N SER A 181 -1.14 60.41 -19.41
CA SER A 181 -2.60 60.45 -19.26
C SER A 181 -3.45 59.66 -20.28
N LYS A 182 -4.52 58.98 -19.81
CA LYS A 182 -5.94 59.26 -20.17
C LYS A 182 -6.98 58.28 -19.58
N THR A 183 -7.79 58.84 -18.66
CA THR A 183 -9.26 58.78 -18.50
C THR A 183 -10.06 57.45 -18.47
N VAL A 184 -10.69 57.23 -17.30
CA VAL A 184 -12.13 56.94 -17.00
C VAL A 184 -12.64 55.57 -17.50
N GLU A 185 -13.10 54.66 -16.64
CA GLU A 185 -14.45 54.67 -16.06
C GLU A 185 -14.54 54.17 -14.60
N THR A 186 -15.33 54.92 -13.85
CA THR A 186 -15.78 54.75 -12.47
C THR A 186 -16.89 53.70 -12.36
N ALA A 187 -16.86 52.87 -11.32
CA ALA A 187 -18.07 52.29 -10.73
C ALA A 187 -18.02 52.52 -9.22
N GLU A 188 -19.12 53.05 -8.70
CA GLU A 188 -19.30 53.72 -7.41
C GLU A 188 -19.20 52.78 -6.21
N GLU A 189 -18.56 53.28 -5.15
CA GLU A 189 -18.65 52.77 -3.78
C GLU A 189 -19.97 53.25 -3.14
N VAL A 190 -20.67 52.35 -2.46
CA VAL A 190 -21.71 52.69 -1.48
C VAL A 190 -21.16 52.32 -0.08
N PRO A 191 -21.15 53.24 0.90
CA PRO A 191 -20.62 52.95 2.23
C PRO A 191 -21.68 52.27 3.10
N GLY A 192 -21.36 51.11 3.64
CA GLY A 192 -22.13 50.42 4.67
C GLY A 192 -21.24 50.02 5.84
N GLU A 193 -21.51 50.59 7.01
CA GLU A 193 -20.86 50.27 8.28
C GLU A 193 -21.24 48.86 8.77
N GLY A 194 -20.27 48.15 9.35
CA GLY A 194 -20.52 47.09 10.35
C GLY A 194 -20.07 45.67 9.97
N GLY A 195 -19.18 45.10 10.80
CA GLY A 195 -19.05 43.65 10.99
C GLY A 195 -18.00 42.95 10.13
N ASP A 196 -16.75 42.94 10.60
CA ASP A 196 -15.64 42.13 10.09
C ASP A 196 -15.95 40.63 10.24
N THR A 197 -16.24 39.93 9.14
CA THR A 197 -16.40 38.46 9.09
C THR A 197 -15.80 37.91 7.80
N ILE A 198 -14.77 37.07 7.94
CA ILE A 198 -13.98 36.47 6.86
C ILE A 198 -14.81 35.38 6.17
N ARG A 199 -15.29 35.65 4.95
CA ARG A 199 -15.83 34.65 4.03
C ARG A 199 -14.72 34.17 3.09
N VAL A 200 -14.49 32.86 3.03
CA VAL A 200 -13.64 32.23 1.99
C VAL A 200 -14.42 32.24 0.67
N GLY A 201 -14.47 33.41 0.04
CA GLY A 201 -15.23 33.64 -1.19
C GLY A 201 -14.94 34.98 -1.86
N ASP A 202 -14.47 35.99 -1.11
CA ASP A 202 -14.02 37.28 -1.68
C ASP A 202 -12.88 37.86 -0.83
N THR A 203 -11.64 37.57 -1.20
CA THR A 203 -10.47 38.35 -0.76
C THR A 203 -9.47 38.52 -1.89
N VAL A 204 -9.86 39.31 -2.89
CA VAL A 204 -8.90 40.14 -3.63
C VAL A 204 -8.69 41.39 -2.76
N GLY A 205 -7.71 41.33 -1.85
CA GLY A 205 -7.49 42.38 -0.85
C GLY A 205 -6.11 42.29 -0.16
N ASN A 206 -5.08 42.73 -0.89
CA ASN A 206 -3.72 43.11 -0.50
C ASN A 206 -3.33 43.20 1.01
N ALA A 207 -2.59 42.21 1.47
CA ALA A 207 -1.31 42.38 2.17
C ALA A 207 -0.35 41.30 1.64
N SER A 208 0.82 41.69 1.16
CA SER A 208 1.74 40.83 0.39
C SER A 208 2.34 39.71 1.25
N VAL A 209 1.63 38.60 1.40
CA VAL A 209 2.20 37.37 1.96
C VAL A 209 2.95 36.66 0.84
N ASP A 210 4.25 36.86 0.82
CA ASP A 210 5.15 36.23 -0.15
C ASP A 210 5.28 34.74 0.17
N ILE A 211 4.36 33.93 -0.36
CA ILE A 211 4.42 32.48 -0.26
C ILE A 211 5.42 31.88 -1.25
N THR A 212 6.14 32.67 -2.06
CA THR A 212 7.08 32.10 -3.04
C THR A 212 8.28 31.44 -2.35
N PRO A 213 8.77 30.31 -2.87
CA PRO A 213 9.94 29.64 -2.31
C PRO A 213 11.23 30.36 -2.71
N ASN A 214 12.21 30.35 -1.82
CA ASN A 214 13.56 30.87 -2.11
C ASN A 214 14.44 29.84 -2.80
N PHE A 215 14.20 28.55 -2.55
CA PHE A 215 14.97 27.45 -3.12
C PHE A 215 14.06 26.39 -3.71
N VAL A 216 14.42 25.93 -4.91
CA VAL A 216 13.78 24.78 -5.56
C VAL A 216 14.85 23.72 -5.75
N ILE A 217 14.65 22.53 -5.20
CA ILE A 217 15.60 21.43 -5.28
C ILE A 217 14.97 20.32 -6.10
N SER A 218 15.65 19.86 -7.15
CA SER A 218 15.17 18.75 -7.98
C SER A 218 16.13 17.57 -7.89
N LEU A 219 15.66 16.48 -7.30
CA LEU A 219 16.39 15.22 -7.28
C LEU A 219 16.16 14.46 -8.59
N GLN A 220 17.24 14.08 -9.26
CA GLN A 220 17.23 13.27 -10.48
C GLN A 220 17.81 11.88 -10.19
N ALA A 221 17.16 10.87 -10.75
CA ALA A 221 17.58 9.48 -10.68
C ALA A 221 16.91 8.71 -11.81
N GLU A 222 17.51 7.60 -12.24
CA GLU A 222 16.91 6.66 -13.18
C GLU A 222 15.93 5.71 -12.47
N ASP A 223 14.96 5.19 -13.22
CA ASP A 223 13.91 4.32 -12.65
C ASP A 223 14.51 3.01 -12.11
N GLU A 224 15.53 2.46 -12.79
CA GLU A 224 16.23 1.23 -12.36
C GLU A 224 16.88 1.41 -10.98
N PHE A 225 17.58 2.52 -10.76
CA PHE A 225 18.16 2.85 -9.46
C PHE A 225 17.12 2.98 -8.35
N LEU A 226 15.98 3.62 -8.64
CA LEU A 226 14.91 3.79 -7.66
C LEU A 226 14.27 2.45 -7.30
N CYS A 227 14.04 1.59 -8.29
CA CYS A 227 13.54 0.23 -8.08
C CYS A 227 14.51 -0.60 -7.24
N GLU A 228 15.81 -0.59 -7.57
CA GLU A 228 16.84 -1.26 -6.76
C GLU A 228 16.85 -0.75 -5.32
N ARG A 229 16.67 0.55 -5.13
CA ARG A 229 16.64 1.16 -3.80
C ARG A 229 15.49 0.59 -2.97
N VAL A 230 14.30 0.42 -3.53
CA VAL A 230 13.16 -0.22 -2.84
C VAL A 230 13.43 -1.70 -2.57
N MET A 231 14.03 -2.43 -3.52
CA MET A 231 14.39 -3.83 -3.30
C MET A 231 15.37 -4.05 -2.14
N LYS A 232 16.23 -3.07 -1.88
CA LYS A 232 17.19 -3.09 -0.77
C LYS A 232 16.57 -2.63 0.57
N MET A 233 15.33 -2.13 0.58
CA MET A 233 14.67 -1.70 1.82
C MET A 233 14.12 -2.90 2.61
N PRO A 234 14.10 -2.83 3.94
CA PRO A 234 13.44 -3.83 4.79
C PRO A 234 11.95 -3.99 4.46
N GLU A 235 11.43 -5.22 4.53
CA GLU A 235 10.01 -5.52 4.26
C GLU A 235 9.06 -4.67 5.11
N ILE A 236 9.42 -4.39 6.37
CA ILE A 236 8.63 -3.56 7.29
C ILE A 236 8.41 -2.13 6.80
N ASP A 237 9.35 -1.58 6.03
CA ASP A 237 9.27 -0.22 5.52
C ASP A 237 8.48 -0.16 4.18
N VAL A 238 8.26 -1.32 3.55
CA VAL A 238 7.58 -1.44 2.25
C VAL A 238 6.13 -1.91 2.42
N GLN A 239 5.89 -2.93 3.26
CA GLN A 239 4.58 -3.53 3.47
C GLN A 239 3.57 -2.52 4.03
N GLY A 240 2.37 -2.49 3.45
CA GLY A 240 1.30 -1.55 3.86
C GLY A 240 1.51 -0.10 3.41
N THR A 241 2.57 0.20 2.66
CA THR A 241 2.83 1.52 2.09
C THR A 241 2.58 1.54 0.57
N HIS A 242 2.66 2.72 -0.05
CA HIS A 242 2.58 2.90 -1.51
C HIS A 242 3.89 2.57 -2.25
N LEU A 243 4.82 1.87 -1.59
CA LEU A 243 6.09 1.40 -2.16
C LEU A 243 5.96 -0.03 -2.74
N ASP A 244 4.75 -0.58 -2.79
CA ASP A 244 4.47 -1.80 -3.52
C ASP A 244 4.73 -1.60 -5.03
N GLU A 245 5.23 -2.65 -5.67
CA GLU A 245 5.67 -2.64 -7.08
C GLU A 245 4.66 -1.99 -8.05
N PRO A 246 3.36 -2.36 -8.08
CA PRO A 246 2.43 -1.80 -9.05
C PRO A 246 2.13 -0.32 -8.80
N ASN A 247 1.99 0.12 -7.54
CA ASN A 247 1.80 1.53 -7.23
C ASN A 247 3.04 2.35 -7.51
N MET A 248 4.23 1.83 -7.23
CA MET A 248 5.49 2.51 -7.50
C MET A 248 5.67 2.76 -9.00
N ILE A 249 5.48 1.74 -9.84
CA ILE A 249 5.57 1.86 -11.30
C ILE A 249 4.55 2.88 -11.80
N ARG A 250 3.29 2.80 -11.35
CA ARG A 250 2.24 3.78 -11.71
C ARG A 250 2.69 5.21 -11.40
N ARG A 251 3.24 5.45 -10.21
CA ARG A 251 3.70 6.78 -9.76
C ARG A 251 4.93 7.28 -10.51
N LEU A 252 5.85 6.38 -10.90
CA LEU A 252 7.00 6.72 -11.74
C LEU A 252 6.53 7.17 -13.13
N VAL A 253 5.65 6.40 -13.77
CA VAL A 253 5.10 6.75 -15.08
C VAL A 253 4.37 8.09 -15.04
N GLU A 254 3.53 8.30 -14.02
CA GLU A 254 2.84 9.58 -13.80
C GLU A 254 3.83 10.75 -13.62
N PHE A 255 4.89 10.54 -12.83
CA PHE A 255 5.94 11.52 -12.64
C PHE A 255 6.68 11.87 -13.95
N ARG A 256 7.09 10.86 -14.73
CA ARG A 256 7.81 11.08 -16.01
C ARG A 256 6.93 11.78 -17.04
N LYS A 257 5.63 11.47 -17.09
CA LYS A 257 4.66 12.15 -17.97
C LYS A 257 4.51 13.64 -17.62
N ASN A 258 4.50 13.96 -16.33
CA ASN A 258 4.35 15.33 -15.83
C ASN A 258 5.67 16.11 -15.75
N ASN A 259 6.80 15.49 -16.10
CA ASN A 259 8.13 16.10 -16.05
C ASN A 259 8.87 15.82 -17.35
N THR A 260 8.34 16.41 -18.42
CA THR A 260 8.97 16.46 -19.75
C THR A 260 9.62 17.82 -19.94
N PRO A 261 10.67 17.97 -20.76
CA PRO A 261 11.41 19.22 -20.91
C PRO A 261 10.52 20.45 -21.18
N ASP A 262 9.38 20.26 -21.85
CA ASP A 262 8.44 21.35 -22.16
C ASP A 262 7.38 21.59 -21.07
N ASN A 263 7.10 20.59 -20.23
CA ASN A 263 6.04 20.61 -19.22
C ASN A 263 6.59 20.12 -17.88
N THR A 264 7.60 20.82 -17.35
CA THR A 264 8.14 20.55 -16.01
C THR A 264 7.77 21.70 -15.07
N VAL A 265 7.49 21.37 -13.81
CA VAL A 265 7.32 22.36 -12.72
C VAL A 265 8.54 23.29 -12.61
N LEU A 266 9.73 22.79 -12.97
CA LEU A 266 10.98 23.55 -12.93
C LEU A 266 10.97 24.76 -13.86
N ASN A 267 10.37 24.63 -15.06
CA ASN A 267 10.30 25.72 -16.03
C ASN A 267 9.55 26.94 -15.47
N PHE A 268 8.50 26.70 -14.68
CA PHE A 268 7.76 27.77 -14.02
C PHE A 268 8.64 28.54 -13.01
N PHE A 269 9.50 27.84 -12.27
CA PHE A 269 10.39 28.50 -11.32
C PHE A 269 11.55 29.23 -12.00
N ASP A 270 12.07 28.70 -13.12
CA ASP A 270 13.03 29.42 -13.95
C ASP A 270 12.44 30.71 -14.54
N GLU A 271 11.18 30.68 -15.01
CA GLU A 271 10.45 31.89 -15.44
C GLU A 271 10.23 32.89 -14.29
N ALA A 272 10.19 32.40 -13.05
CA ALA A 272 10.05 33.20 -11.83
C ALA A 272 11.39 33.70 -11.26
N ASP A 273 12.50 33.60 -12.01
CA ASP A 273 13.87 33.93 -11.58
C ASP A 273 14.37 33.11 -10.37
N ILE A 274 13.80 31.92 -10.13
CA ILE A 274 14.21 30.98 -9.08
C ILE A 274 14.83 29.74 -9.74
N HIS A 275 16.16 29.73 -9.87
CA HIS A 275 16.87 28.64 -10.53
C HIS A 275 16.86 27.34 -9.71
N PRO A 276 16.35 26.22 -10.26
CA PRO A 276 16.35 24.94 -9.59
C PRO A 276 17.76 24.38 -9.37
N ILE A 277 18.01 23.90 -8.16
CA ILE A 277 19.21 23.16 -7.78
C ILE A 277 18.98 21.69 -8.18
N ILE A 278 19.62 21.27 -9.28
CA ILE A 278 19.53 19.90 -9.79
C ILE A 278 20.58 19.04 -9.08
N ILE A 279 20.14 17.93 -8.48
CA ILE A 279 21.00 16.98 -7.78
C ILE A 279 20.80 15.61 -8.42
N ASP A 280 21.83 15.10 -9.11
CA ASP A 280 21.85 13.73 -9.59
C ASP A 280 22.25 12.79 -8.45
N LEU A 281 21.38 11.82 -8.14
CA LEU A 281 21.60 10.81 -7.11
C LEU A 281 22.50 9.66 -7.59
N MET A 282 22.76 9.56 -8.89
CA MET A 282 23.63 8.54 -9.49
C MET A 282 25.11 8.93 -9.41
N ASP A 283 25.39 10.21 -9.19
CA ASP A 283 26.75 10.71 -9.06
C ASP A 283 27.43 10.16 -7.80
N ALA A 284 28.69 9.71 -7.94
CA ALA A 284 29.47 9.14 -6.83
C ALA A 284 29.63 10.09 -5.62
N ASN A 285 29.53 11.41 -5.84
CA ASN A 285 29.60 12.41 -4.78
C ASN A 285 28.28 12.55 -3.98
N ASN A 286 27.17 12.07 -4.54
CA ASN A 286 25.81 12.20 -3.99
C ASN A 286 25.19 10.84 -3.59
N GLY A 287 26.01 9.78 -3.57
CA GLY A 287 25.53 8.42 -3.29
C GLY A 287 24.88 8.24 -1.91
N ASP A 288 25.26 9.09 -0.94
CA ASP A 288 24.65 9.13 0.39
C ASP A 288 23.83 10.41 0.61
N ILE A 289 22.70 10.26 1.29
CA ILE A 289 21.81 11.38 1.67
C ILE A 289 22.58 12.42 2.48
N ASP A 290 23.51 11.99 3.34
CA ASP A 290 24.35 12.89 4.13
C ASP A 290 25.22 13.82 3.27
N CYS A 291 25.69 13.35 2.12
CA CYS A 291 26.46 14.18 1.18
C CYS A 291 25.55 15.24 0.53
N VAL A 292 24.36 14.83 0.10
CA VAL A 292 23.34 15.74 -0.45
C VAL A 292 22.96 16.81 0.58
N LEU A 293 22.73 16.41 1.85
CA LEU A 293 22.41 17.35 2.92
C LEU A 293 23.56 18.33 3.19
N LYS A 294 24.81 17.87 3.25
CA LYS A 294 25.98 18.76 3.41
C LYS A 294 26.06 19.78 2.28
N PHE A 295 25.83 19.36 1.04
CA PHE A 295 25.80 20.25 -0.11
C PHE A 295 24.69 21.31 0.02
N LEU A 296 23.47 20.90 0.39
CA LEU A 296 22.36 21.82 0.60
C LEU A 296 22.60 22.79 1.76
N TYR A 297 23.19 22.33 2.87
CA TYR A 297 23.53 23.19 4.00
C TYR A 297 24.57 24.26 3.65
N ASN A 298 25.51 23.94 2.75
CA ASN A 298 26.46 24.93 2.25
C ASN A 298 25.78 26.01 1.39
N ILE A 299 24.69 25.67 0.69
CA ILE A 299 23.91 26.61 -0.13
C ILE A 299 22.99 27.47 0.73
N PHE A 300 22.26 26.87 1.66
CA PHE A 300 21.32 27.58 2.53
C PHE A 300 22.03 28.46 3.56
N GLY A 301 23.25 28.10 3.96
CA GLY A 301 24.00 28.80 5.00
C GLY A 301 23.60 28.37 6.42
N ALA A 302 24.05 29.12 7.41
CA ALA A 302 23.82 28.81 8.82
C ALA A 302 22.33 28.97 9.19
N PRO A 303 21.76 28.05 10.00
CA PRO A 303 20.38 28.18 10.46
C PRO A 303 20.21 29.38 11.39
N ILE A 304 18.97 29.87 11.49
CA ILE A 304 18.62 30.96 12.40
C ILE A 304 18.78 30.45 13.85
N PRO A 305 19.60 31.13 14.70
CA PRO A 305 19.80 30.69 16.08
C PRO A 305 18.49 30.56 16.85
N GLY A 306 18.24 29.39 17.44
CA GLY A 306 17.07 29.11 18.29
C GLY A 306 15.80 28.68 17.57
N LEU A 307 15.77 28.66 16.23
CA LEU A 307 14.59 28.22 15.45
C LEU A 307 14.61 26.72 15.13
N GLY A 308 15.80 26.10 15.07
CA GLY A 308 16.01 24.68 14.78
C GLY A 308 16.94 23.99 15.78
N LEU A 309 17.20 22.70 15.56
CA LEU A 309 18.07 21.89 16.39
C LEU A 309 19.54 22.30 16.21
N SER A 310 20.28 22.36 17.33
CA SER A 310 21.74 22.47 17.29
C SER A 310 22.35 21.25 16.61
N GLU A 311 23.55 21.38 16.02
CA GLU A 311 24.26 20.25 15.39
C GLU A 311 24.43 19.08 16.37
N GLU A 312 24.71 19.36 17.65
CA GLU A 312 24.83 18.33 18.68
C GLU A 312 23.51 17.62 19.01
N GLU A 313 22.40 18.37 19.00
CA GLU A 313 21.07 17.83 19.29
C GLU A 313 20.56 16.98 18.14
N ASP A 314 20.78 17.45 16.92
CA ASP A 314 20.45 16.72 15.69
C ASP A 314 21.28 15.43 15.56
N GLU A 315 22.57 15.45 15.89
CA GLU A 315 23.39 14.23 15.95
C GLU A 315 22.89 13.23 17.00
N LYS A 316 22.52 13.70 18.20
CA LYS A 316 21.96 12.84 19.26
C LYS A 316 20.64 12.21 18.81
N LEU A 317 19.76 13.00 18.20
CA LEU A 317 18.49 12.53 17.68
C LEU A 317 18.69 11.47 16.60
N ARG A 318 19.61 11.70 15.64
CA ARG A 318 19.95 10.72 14.61
C ARG A 318 20.48 9.41 15.19
N ARG A 319 21.32 9.48 16.24
CA ARG A 319 21.80 8.27 16.94
C ARG A 319 20.66 7.49 17.59
N LEU A 320 19.73 8.19 18.25
CA LEU A 320 18.54 7.57 18.85
C LEU A 320 17.61 6.96 17.79
N GLU A 321 17.35 7.65 16.68
CA GLU A 321 16.52 7.13 15.59
C GLU A 321 17.14 5.89 14.94
N MET A 322 18.47 5.88 14.73
CA MET A 322 19.18 4.70 14.23
C MET A 322 19.09 3.53 15.20
N GLU A 323 19.23 3.78 16.51
CA GLU A 323 19.08 2.76 17.55
C GLU A 323 17.66 2.19 17.58
N GLN A 324 16.64 3.06 17.58
CA GLN A 324 15.24 2.65 17.51
C GLN A 324 14.91 1.86 16.23
N ARG A 325 15.48 2.25 15.08
CA ARG A 325 15.30 1.51 13.82
C ARG A 325 15.90 0.12 13.90
N LYS A 326 17.10 -0.02 14.49
CA LYS A 326 17.74 -1.33 14.71
C LYS A 326 16.91 -2.20 15.65
N LEU A 327 16.41 -1.64 16.75
CA LEU A 327 15.54 -2.37 17.68
C LEU A 327 14.26 -2.85 17.00
N ARG A 328 13.55 -1.98 16.26
CA ARG A 328 12.34 -2.37 15.50
C ARG A 328 12.60 -3.48 14.48
N GLN A 329 13.74 -3.44 13.80
CA GLN A 329 14.14 -4.49 12.87
C GLN A 329 14.40 -5.83 13.58
N GLN A 330 15.05 -5.79 14.75
CA GLN A 330 15.27 -6.99 15.56
C GLN A 330 13.96 -7.57 16.09
N GLU A 331 13.07 -6.72 16.59
CA GLU A 331 11.73 -7.12 17.06
C GLU A 331 10.93 -7.81 15.94
N TYR A 332 10.91 -7.21 14.74
CA TYR A 332 10.24 -7.79 13.58
C TYR A 332 10.81 -9.16 13.17
N LEU A 333 12.13 -9.31 13.17
CA LEU A 333 12.77 -10.59 12.84
C LEU A 333 12.43 -11.68 13.86
N ILE A 334 12.41 -11.33 15.16
CA ILE A 334 12.03 -12.24 16.23
C ILE A 334 10.54 -12.63 16.10
N GLU A 335 9.66 -11.66 15.85
CA GLU A 335 8.23 -11.92 15.66
C GLU A 335 7.97 -12.83 14.45
N LYS A 336 8.66 -12.59 13.32
CA LYS A 336 8.57 -13.43 12.13
C LYS A 336 9.05 -14.86 12.41
N GLN A 337 10.17 -15.04 13.11
CA GLN A 337 10.67 -16.35 13.51
C GLN A 337 9.69 -17.10 14.41
N LEU A 338 9.13 -16.42 15.42
CA LEU A 338 8.13 -17.01 16.31
C LEU A 338 6.86 -17.42 15.55
N ALA A 339 6.43 -16.63 14.57
CA ALA A 339 5.28 -16.95 13.74
C ALA A 339 5.54 -18.15 12.81
N GLU A 340 6.72 -18.25 12.22
CA GLU A 340 7.15 -19.39 11.41
C GLU A 340 7.24 -20.67 12.24
N GLU A 341 7.85 -20.61 13.43
CA GLU A 341 7.91 -21.74 14.37
C GLU A 341 6.52 -22.18 14.83
N ALA A 342 5.62 -21.24 15.12
CA ALA A 342 4.25 -21.54 15.50
C ALA A 342 3.47 -22.22 14.35
N ALA A 343 3.62 -21.71 13.12
CA ALA A 343 2.98 -22.29 11.94
C ALA A 343 3.53 -23.68 11.61
N GLN A 344 4.84 -23.89 11.78
CA GLN A 344 5.46 -25.20 11.62
C GLN A 344 4.93 -26.20 12.65
N LYS A 345 4.85 -25.79 13.92
CA LYS A 345 4.29 -26.65 14.97
C LYS A 345 2.82 -27.01 14.70
N GLU A 346 2.01 -26.04 14.26
CA GLU A 346 0.62 -26.30 13.89
C GLU A 346 0.51 -27.28 12.70
N TYR A 347 1.42 -27.17 11.73
CA TYR A 347 1.50 -28.12 10.62
C TYR A 347 1.89 -29.53 11.09
N GLU A 348 2.87 -29.64 11.97
CA GLU A 348 3.32 -30.90 12.57
C GLU A 348 2.18 -31.57 13.36
N ASP A 349 1.50 -30.82 14.24
CA ASP A 349 0.34 -31.30 15.01
C ASP A 349 -0.77 -31.84 14.07
N LYS A 350 -1.11 -31.09 13.02
CA LYS A 350 -2.09 -31.55 12.01
C LYS A 350 -1.64 -32.79 11.26
N MET A 351 -0.34 -32.90 10.96
CA MET A 351 0.23 -34.06 10.28
C MET A 351 0.18 -35.30 11.19
N GLU A 352 0.45 -35.14 12.48
CA GLU A 352 0.33 -36.21 13.48
C GLU A 352 -1.12 -36.69 13.61
N GLU A 353 -2.08 -35.76 13.69
CA GLU A 353 -3.50 -36.11 13.71
C GLU A 353 -3.95 -36.82 12.43
N TRP A 354 -3.51 -36.34 11.27
CA TRP A 354 -3.82 -36.94 9.98
C TRP A 354 -3.23 -38.35 9.85
N THR A 355 -1.95 -38.52 10.19
CA THR A 355 -1.26 -39.82 10.14
C THR A 355 -1.90 -40.83 11.10
N ALA A 356 -2.23 -40.42 12.32
CA ALA A 356 -2.93 -41.29 13.28
C ALA A 356 -4.33 -41.70 12.78
N THR A 357 -5.04 -40.81 12.10
CA THR A 357 -6.34 -41.13 11.50
C THR A 357 -6.20 -42.10 10.33
N LEU A 358 -5.21 -41.88 9.47
CA LEU A 358 -4.90 -42.75 8.34
C LEU A 358 -4.53 -44.18 8.82
N GLU A 359 -3.70 -44.32 9.84
CA GLU A 359 -3.35 -45.63 10.41
C GLU A 359 -4.58 -46.36 10.98
N LYS A 360 -5.55 -45.64 11.55
CA LYS A 360 -6.80 -46.25 12.01
C LYS A 360 -7.60 -46.80 10.84
N LEU A 361 -7.76 -46.02 9.77
CA LEU A 361 -8.45 -46.43 8.56
C LEU A 361 -7.78 -47.62 7.90
N GLN A 362 -6.45 -47.60 7.73
CA GLN A 362 -5.70 -48.73 7.16
C GLN A 362 -5.91 -50.01 7.97
N ARG A 363 -5.88 -49.92 9.30
CA ARG A 363 -6.12 -51.07 10.18
C ARG A 363 -7.56 -51.59 10.08
N GLU A 364 -8.53 -50.73 9.83
CA GLU A 364 -9.92 -51.12 9.57
C GLU A 364 -10.06 -51.80 8.20
N GLU A 365 -9.46 -51.24 7.16
CA GLU A 365 -9.40 -51.83 5.82
C GLU A 365 -8.75 -53.21 5.83
N GLU A 366 -7.60 -53.37 6.50
CA GLU A 366 -6.92 -54.65 6.66
C GLU A 366 -7.82 -55.70 7.32
N LYS A 367 -8.60 -55.32 8.34
CA LYS A 367 -9.56 -56.23 8.99
C LYS A 367 -10.67 -56.65 8.03
N ILE A 368 -11.19 -55.72 7.23
CA ILE A 368 -12.23 -56.00 6.23
C ILE A 368 -11.67 -56.97 5.18
N ILE A 369 -10.51 -56.67 4.60
CA ILE A 369 -9.84 -57.51 3.61
C ILE A 369 -9.54 -58.91 4.19
N SER A 370 -9.06 -58.98 5.44
CA SER A 370 -8.83 -60.25 6.12
C SER A 370 -10.12 -61.06 6.28
N ALA A 371 -11.25 -60.42 6.63
CA ALA A 371 -12.54 -61.09 6.78
C ALA A 371 -13.11 -61.57 5.43
N GLU A 372 -12.98 -60.76 4.38
CA GLU A 372 -13.42 -61.10 3.03
C GLU A 372 -12.61 -62.24 2.41
N THR A 373 -11.32 -62.31 2.71
CA THR A 373 -10.41 -63.36 2.22
C THR A 373 -10.46 -64.64 3.07
N GLU A 374 -11.06 -64.61 4.25
CA GLU A 374 -11.13 -65.75 5.18
C GLU A 374 -11.83 -67.00 4.60
N PRO A 375 -12.98 -66.91 3.89
CA PRO A 375 -13.62 -68.07 3.28
C PRO A 375 -12.74 -68.72 2.21
N LEU A 376 -12.06 -67.91 1.40
CA LEU A 376 -11.15 -68.39 0.36
C LEU A 376 -9.91 -69.06 0.98
N ARG A 377 -9.32 -68.43 2.01
CA ARG A 377 -8.19 -69.01 2.76
C ARG A 377 -8.57 -70.32 3.42
N SER A 378 -9.74 -70.38 4.07
CA SER A 378 -10.28 -71.60 4.68
C SER A 378 -10.52 -72.71 3.65
N TYR A 379 -11.04 -72.37 2.47
CA TYR A 379 -11.20 -73.32 1.36
C TYR A 379 -9.85 -73.86 0.89
N LEU A 380 -8.88 -72.97 0.61
CA LEU A 380 -7.53 -73.36 0.22
C LEU A 380 -6.93 -74.30 1.28
N MET A 381 -6.96 -73.91 2.55
CA MET A 381 -6.37 -74.67 3.67
C MET A 381 -6.99 -76.05 3.84
N LYS A 382 -8.31 -76.18 3.62
CA LYS A 382 -9.04 -77.43 3.85
C LYS A 382 -8.97 -78.39 2.66
N PHE A 383 -9.03 -77.88 1.44
CA PHE A 383 -9.22 -78.71 0.25
C PHE A 383 -7.99 -78.78 -0.67
N ILE A 384 -7.21 -77.70 -0.76
CA ILE A 384 -6.11 -77.59 -1.73
C ILE A 384 -4.76 -77.88 -1.07
N PHE A 385 -4.48 -77.25 0.09
CA PHE A 385 -3.19 -77.36 0.77
C PHE A 385 -2.79 -78.80 1.16
N PRO A 386 -3.68 -79.66 1.70
CA PRO A 386 -3.29 -81.02 2.09
C PRO A 386 -2.77 -81.83 0.90
N THR A 387 -3.46 -81.76 -0.24
CA THR A 387 -3.11 -82.47 -1.47
C THR A 387 -1.88 -81.85 -2.13
N LEU A 388 -1.82 -80.52 -2.22
CA LEU A 388 -0.70 -79.80 -2.82
C LEU A 388 0.60 -79.98 -2.02
N THR A 389 0.53 -79.94 -0.69
CA THR A 389 1.70 -80.12 0.20
C THR A 389 2.25 -81.54 0.08
N GLN A 390 1.39 -82.56 -0.03
CA GLN A 390 1.80 -83.94 -0.27
C GLN A 390 2.45 -84.10 -1.64
N GLY A 391 1.87 -83.50 -2.69
CA GLY A 391 2.45 -83.49 -4.04
C GLY A 391 3.82 -82.81 -4.09
N LEU A 392 3.94 -81.62 -3.50
CA LEU A 392 5.21 -80.88 -3.39
C LEU A 392 6.26 -81.66 -2.57
N SER A 393 5.85 -82.35 -1.51
CA SER A 393 6.75 -83.21 -0.74
C SER A 393 7.27 -84.39 -1.57
N LEU A 394 6.43 -84.98 -2.43
CA LEU A 394 6.84 -86.07 -3.32
C LEU A 394 7.76 -85.59 -4.43
N VAL A 395 7.49 -84.44 -5.05
CA VAL A 395 8.38 -83.79 -6.02
C VAL A 395 9.75 -83.54 -5.40
N ALA A 396 9.79 -83.00 -4.17
CA ALA A 396 11.05 -82.72 -3.47
C ALA A 396 11.86 -83.98 -3.15
N LYS A 397 11.20 -85.13 -2.95
CA LYS A 397 11.85 -86.43 -2.68
C LYS A 397 12.35 -87.13 -3.93
N ILE A 398 11.53 -87.13 -4.99
CA ILE A 398 11.78 -87.91 -6.21
C ILE A 398 12.68 -87.14 -7.18
N ARG A 399 12.65 -85.79 -7.11
CA ARG A 399 13.39 -84.88 -8.00
C ARG A 399 13.30 -85.30 -9.47
N PRO A 400 12.09 -85.33 -10.05
CA PRO A 400 11.91 -85.61 -11.46
C PRO A 400 12.56 -84.53 -12.33
N ASP A 401 12.89 -84.86 -13.58
CA ASP A 401 13.51 -83.93 -14.54
C ASP A 401 12.60 -82.72 -14.83
N ASP A 402 11.28 -82.92 -14.83
CA ASP A 402 10.27 -81.84 -14.81
C ASP A 402 9.40 -81.90 -13.53
N PRO A 403 9.66 -81.03 -12.55
CA PRO A 403 8.90 -80.99 -11.30
C PRO A 403 7.49 -80.40 -11.46
N VAL A 404 7.24 -79.59 -12.49
CA VAL A 404 5.95 -78.93 -12.71
C VAL A 404 4.97 -79.94 -13.29
N ASP A 405 5.37 -80.64 -14.36
CA ASP A 405 4.53 -81.64 -15.01
C ASP A 405 4.22 -82.81 -14.08
N TYR A 406 5.21 -83.26 -13.30
CA TYR A 406 5.00 -84.32 -12.31
C TYR A 406 3.98 -83.92 -11.23
N LEU A 407 4.05 -82.68 -10.74
CA LEU A 407 3.09 -82.17 -9.76
C LEU A 407 1.68 -82.03 -10.36
N ALA A 408 1.58 -81.56 -11.60
CA ALA A 408 0.31 -81.44 -12.31
C ALA A 408 -0.34 -82.82 -12.48
N GLU A 409 0.39 -83.83 -12.96
CA GLU A 409 -0.09 -85.21 -13.04
C GLU A 409 -0.56 -85.74 -11.69
N TYR A 410 0.20 -85.49 -10.62
CA TYR A 410 -0.16 -85.91 -9.27
C TYR A 410 -1.48 -85.28 -8.80
N LEU A 411 -1.66 -83.98 -9.03
CA LEU A 411 -2.87 -83.25 -8.66
C LEU A 411 -4.08 -83.72 -9.49
N PHE A 412 -3.91 -84.00 -10.79
CA PHE A 412 -4.96 -84.57 -11.63
C PHE A 412 -5.41 -85.95 -11.15
N ARG A 413 -4.46 -86.81 -10.72
CA ARG A 413 -4.79 -88.13 -10.16
C ARG A 413 -5.50 -88.04 -8.81
N ALA A 414 -5.16 -87.04 -7.99
CA ALA A 414 -5.75 -86.84 -6.67
C ALA A 414 -7.18 -86.25 -6.71
N ASN A 415 -7.60 -85.71 -7.86
CA ASN A 415 -8.97 -85.23 -8.08
C ASN A 415 -9.56 -85.76 -9.42
N PRO A 416 -9.91 -87.06 -9.49
CA PRO A 416 -10.25 -87.73 -10.75
C PRO A 416 -11.62 -87.36 -11.34
N GLU A 417 -12.52 -86.72 -10.58
CA GLU A 417 -13.77 -86.16 -11.10
C GLU A 417 -13.61 -84.73 -11.65
N GLY A 418 -12.39 -84.18 -11.68
CA GLY A 418 -12.06 -82.77 -11.94
C GLY A 418 -12.72 -82.14 -13.17
N ARG A 419 -13.94 -81.61 -13.01
CA ARG A 419 -14.62 -80.72 -13.96
C ARG A 419 -14.07 -79.30 -13.88
N MET A 420 -12.76 -79.13 -13.89
CA MET A 420 -12.11 -77.81 -13.75
C MET A 420 -12.31 -76.90 -14.97
N PHE A 421 -12.74 -77.45 -16.10
CA PHE A 421 -12.99 -76.71 -17.35
C PHE A 421 -14.46 -76.69 -17.76
N ASP A 422 -15.38 -77.12 -16.89
CA ASP A 422 -16.83 -77.03 -17.14
C ASP A 422 -17.29 -75.60 -16.79
N PRO A 423 -17.54 -74.71 -17.78
CA PRO A 423 -17.70 -73.29 -17.49
C PRO A 423 -19.04 -72.98 -16.80
N SER A 424 -19.90 -73.99 -16.62
CA SER A 424 -21.17 -73.92 -15.88
C SER A 424 -21.03 -73.78 -14.36
N TYR A 425 -19.85 -74.00 -13.77
CA TYR A 425 -19.68 -74.09 -12.31
C TYR A 425 -19.19 -72.80 -11.64
N THR A 426 -18.78 -71.79 -12.40
CA THR A 426 -18.49 -70.44 -11.88
C THR A 426 -19.47 -69.46 -12.49
N ARG A 427 -20.09 -68.59 -11.67
CA ARG A 427 -21.06 -67.59 -12.16
C ARG A 427 -20.46 -66.68 -13.25
N GLN A 428 -19.16 -66.36 -13.15
CA GLN A 428 -18.40 -65.66 -14.19
C GLN A 428 -18.16 -66.52 -15.44
N GLY A 429 -17.91 -67.82 -15.27
CA GLY A 429 -17.77 -68.78 -16.39
C GLY A 429 -19.08 -68.99 -17.14
N GLU A 430 -20.21 -68.99 -16.43
CA GLU A 430 -21.56 -69.13 -16.99
C GLU A 430 -21.97 -67.85 -17.73
N GLU A 431 -21.61 -66.67 -17.20
CA GLU A 431 -21.77 -65.38 -17.90
C GLU A 431 -20.88 -65.30 -19.15
N LEU A 432 -19.61 -65.72 -19.07
CA LEU A 432 -18.71 -65.80 -20.24
C LEU A 432 -19.23 -66.78 -21.29
N LEU A 433 -19.75 -67.95 -20.89
CA LEU A 433 -20.41 -68.91 -21.77
C LEU A 433 -21.60 -68.28 -22.49
N ARG A 434 -22.52 -67.64 -21.75
CA ARG A 434 -23.68 -66.93 -22.35
C ARG A 434 -23.23 -65.81 -23.28
N HIS A 435 -22.17 -65.10 -22.94
CA HIS A 435 -21.63 -64.04 -23.79
C HIS A 435 -21.03 -64.60 -25.08
N PHE A 436 -20.34 -65.74 -25.03
CA PHE A 436 -19.82 -66.46 -26.19
C PHE A 436 -20.93 -67.10 -27.04
N GLU A 437 -21.95 -67.69 -26.41
CA GLU A 437 -23.12 -68.26 -27.10
C GLU A 437 -23.91 -67.18 -27.85
N SER A 438 -24.12 -66.01 -27.24
CA SER A 438 -24.79 -64.88 -27.93
C SER A 438 -23.95 -64.28 -29.07
N MET A 439 -22.62 -64.27 -28.96
CA MET A 439 -21.74 -63.88 -30.07
C MET A 439 -21.70 -64.94 -31.19
N GLY A 440 -21.79 -66.23 -30.83
CA GLY A 440 -21.87 -67.34 -31.78
C GLY A 440 -23.14 -67.29 -32.65
N GLU A 441 -24.30 -67.01 -32.06
CA GLU A 441 -25.56 -66.86 -32.80
C GLU A 441 -25.55 -65.65 -33.76
N HIS A 442 -24.85 -64.57 -33.38
CA HIS A 442 -24.68 -63.38 -34.23
C HIS A 442 -23.71 -63.59 -35.40
N CYS A 443 -22.67 -64.42 -35.22
CA CYS A 443 -21.71 -64.74 -36.30
C CYS A 443 -22.25 -65.80 -37.28
N PHE A 444 -23.02 -66.79 -36.81
CA PHE A 444 -23.60 -67.83 -37.70
C PHE A 444 -24.82 -67.36 -38.51
N SER A 445 -25.45 -66.23 -38.14
CA SER A 445 -26.60 -65.67 -38.88
C SER A 445 -26.23 -64.67 -39.98
N ARG A 446 -24.96 -64.26 -40.10
CA ARG A 446 -24.50 -63.26 -41.10
C ARG A 446 -23.72 -63.83 -42.30
N ASP A 447 -23.20 -65.06 -42.23
CA ASP A 447 -22.38 -65.64 -43.30
C ASP A 447 -23.14 -66.50 -44.34
N SER A 448 -24.48 -66.57 -44.28
CA SER A 448 -25.31 -67.33 -45.22
C SER A 448 -25.91 -66.50 -46.37
N ARG A 449 -25.42 -65.28 -46.65
CA ARG A 449 -25.89 -64.44 -47.79
C ARG A 449 -24.79 -63.81 -48.66
N GLY A 450 -23.55 -64.28 -48.61
CA GLY A 450 -22.42 -63.67 -49.34
C GLY A 450 -21.81 -64.47 -50.50
N SER A 451 -22.13 -65.76 -50.65
CA SER A 451 -21.35 -66.69 -51.48
C SER A 451 -22.03 -67.18 -52.78
N ASP A 452 -23.05 -66.48 -53.27
CA ASP A 452 -23.80 -66.86 -54.50
C ASP A 452 -23.69 -65.87 -55.68
N ALA A 453 -22.82 -64.85 -55.60
CA ALA A 453 -22.75 -63.78 -56.62
C ALA A 453 -21.52 -63.80 -57.56
N MET A 454 -20.62 -64.81 -57.51
CA MET A 454 -19.36 -64.69 -58.26
C MET A 454 -18.79 -65.97 -58.90
N LYS A 455 -19.66 -66.83 -59.44
CA LYS A 455 -19.23 -67.97 -60.29
C LYS A 455 -20.11 -68.33 -61.49
N LYS A 456 -20.91 -67.38 -61.99
CA LYS A 456 -21.59 -67.46 -63.30
C LYS A 456 -21.48 -66.13 -64.05
N LYS A 457 -20.30 -65.87 -64.60
CA LYS A 457 -20.06 -64.99 -65.75
C LYS A 457 -18.61 -65.19 -66.21
N THR A 458 -18.38 -66.29 -66.92
CA THR A 458 -17.28 -66.52 -67.87
C THR A 458 -17.46 -67.92 -68.49
N SER A 459 -18.53 -68.08 -69.27
CA SER A 459 -18.61 -68.94 -70.46
C SER A 459 -19.99 -68.73 -71.06
N GLU A 460 -19.98 -68.15 -72.26
CA GLU A 460 -21.10 -67.64 -73.09
C GLU A 460 -21.58 -66.21 -72.79
#